data_AF-A0A521YW37-F1
#
_entry.id   AF-A0A521YW37-F1
#
_cell.length_a   1.000
_cell.length_b   1.000
_cell.length_c   1.000
_cell.angle_alpha   90.00
_cell.angle_beta   90.00
_cell.angle_gamma   90.00
#
_symmetry.space_group_name_H-M   'P 1'
#
loop_
_entity.id
_entity.type
_entity.pdbx_description
1 polymer ?
#
loop_
_entity_poly.entity_id
_entity_poly.type
_entity_poly.pdbx_seq_one_letter_code
_entity_poly.pdbx_strand_id
1 'polypeptide(L)' 'MSMIRKGAAVGNVFYICPSLNEAVLSGARVGTYEIDAERYHPLKSERHLQNYESLVGKGRQG' A
#
# COMPACT_ATOMS: atom_id res chain seq x y z
N MET A 1 5.08 2.66 -17.28
CA MET A 1 6.07 2.59 -16.18
C MET A 1 7.17 3.64 -16.38
N SER A 2 6.78 4.91 -16.39
CA SER A 2 7.65 6.03 -16.74
C SER A 2 8.23 6.69 -15.49
N MET A 3 7.58 6.64 -14.32
CA MET A 3 8.12 7.16 -13.04
C MET A 3 9.48 6.59 -12.61
N ILE A 4 9.62 5.25 -12.50
CA ILE A 4 10.90 4.62 -12.09
C ILE A 4 11.99 4.78 -13.15
N ARG A 5 11.63 4.77 -14.43
CA ARG A 5 12.60 4.84 -15.55
C ARG A 5 12.98 6.26 -15.98
N LYS A 6 12.13 7.27 -15.74
CA LYS A 6 12.36 8.68 -16.12
C LYS A 6 12.83 9.56 -14.95
N GLY A 7 12.99 9.00 -13.75
CA GLY A 7 13.48 9.77 -12.59
C GLY A 7 12.52 10.89 -12.14
N ALA A 8 11.22 10.76 -12.41
CA ALA A 8 10.20 11.72 -11.98
C ALA A 8 9.88 11.54 -10.49
N ALA A 9 10.87 11.74 -9.63
CA ALA A 9 10.66 11.70 -8.19
C ALA A 9 9.93 12.98 -7.73
N VAL A 10 8.88 12.82 -6.92
CA VAL A 10 8.31 13.97 -6.19
C VAL A 10 9.14 14.10 -4.92
N GLY A 11 10.04 15.09 -4.87
CA GLY A 11 10.92 15.30 -3.72
C GLY A 11 11.84 14.12 -3.42
N ASN A 12 12.44 13.49 -4.44
CA ASN A 12 13.31 12.29 -4.31
C ASN A 12 12.63 10.99 -3.86
N VAL A 13 11.30 10.94 -3.78
CA VAL A 13 10.55 9.72 -3.40
C VAL A 13 9.76 9.18 -4.59
N PHE A 14 9.81 7.86 -4.77
CA PHE A 14 9.00 7.14 -5.74
C PHE A 14 7.76 6.57 -5.06
N TYR A 15 6.58 6.93 -5.58
CA TYR A 15 5.30 6.47 -5.06
C TYR A 15 4.64 5.48 -6.03
N ILE A 16 3.83 4.57 -5.48
CA ILE A 16 3.07 3.59 -6.24
C ILE A 16 1.97 4.28 -7.06
N CYS A 17 1.22 5.22 -6.46
CA CYS A 17 0.06 5.85 -7.10
C CYS A 17 0.40 6.53 -8.44
N PRO A 18 1.46 7.35 -8.56
CA PRO A 18 1.83 7.94 -9.85
C PRO A 18 2.16 6.90 -10.93
N SER A 19 2.78 5.78 -10.56
CA SER A 19 3.10 4.71 -11.52
C SER A 19 1.84 4.03 -12.06
N LEU A 20 0.82 3.85 -11.21
CA LEU A 20 -0.49 3.31 -11.61
C LEU A 20 -1.26 4.32 -12.47
N ASN A 21 -1.21 5.61 -12.11
CA ASN A 21 -1.85 6.68 -12.88
C ASN A 21 -1.32 6.72 -14.31
N GLU A 22 0.00 6.65 -14.50
CA GLU A 22 0.61 6.57 -15.84
C GLU A 22 0.16 5.33 -16.60
N ALA A 23 0.01 4.18 -15.93
CA ALA A 23 -0.47 2.96 -16.56
C ALA A 23 -1.88 3.16 -17.12
N VAL A 24 -2.79 3.73 -16.34
CA VAL A 24 -4.16 4.09 -16.77
C VAL A 24 -4.12 5.07 -17.95
N LEU A 25 -3.33 6.15 -17.86
CA LEU A 25 -3.21 7.15 -18.93
C LEU A 25 -2.62 6.57 -20.22
N SER A 26 -1.80 5.52 -20.13
CA SER A 26 -1.27 4.78 -21.28
C SER A 26 -2.23 3.73 -21.87
N GLY A 27 -3.47 3.66 -21.37
CA GLY A 27 -4.48 2.70 -21.83
C GLY A 27 -4.32 1.29 -21.23
N ALA A 28 -3.46 1.11 -20.23
CA ALA A 28 -3.35 -0.15 -19.52
C ALA A 28 -4.55 -0.34 -18.56
N ARG A 29 -4.93 -1.60 -18.33
CA ARG A 29 -5.96 -1.95 -17.35
C ARG A 29 -5.34 -2.14 -15.97
N VAL A 30 -5.82 -1.40 -14.98
CA VAL A 30 -5.48 -1.57 -13.56
C VAL A 30 -6.69 -2.20 -12.87
N GLY A 31 -6.50 -3.37 -12.27
CA GLY A 31 -7.53 -4.09 -11.52
C GLY A 31 -7.35 -3.95 -10.01
N THR A 32 -8.37 -4.33 -9.26
CA THR A 32 -8.35 -4.41 -7.79
C THR A 32 -8.58 -5.84 -7.33
N TYR A 33 -8.05 -6.17 -6.15
CA TYR A 33 -8.35 -7.40 -5.44
C TYR A 33 -9.00 -7.05 -4.11
N GLU A 34 -10.22 -7.52 -3.91
CA GLU A 34 -10.98 -7.23 -2.69
C GLU A 34 -10.44 -8.07 -1.53
N ILE A 35 -10.32 -7.41 -0.38
CA ILE A 35 -9.98 -8.09 0.86
C ILE A 35 -11.01 -7.76 1.93
N ASP A 36 -11.21 -8.71 2.84
CA ASP A 36 -11.96 -8.46 4.07
C ASP A 36 -11.28 -7.32 4.85
N ALA A 37 -12.09 -6.37 5.33
CA ALA A 37 -11.63 -5.23 6.11
C ALA A 37 -10.87 -5.67 7.37
N GLU A 38 -11.23 -6.80 7.97
CA GLU A 38 -10.55 -7.36 9.13
C GLU A 38 -9.11 -7.78 8.84
N ARG A 39 -8.76 -8.03 7.57
CA ARG A 39 -7.39 -8.36 7.13
C ARG A 39 -6.55 -7.12 6.80
N TYR A 40 -7.14 -5.93 6.80
CA TYR A 40 -6.43 -4.69 6.53
C TYR A 40 -5.97 -4.03 7.84
N HIS A 41 -4.68 -4.13 8.13
CA HIS A 41 -4.06 -3.56 9.33
C HIS A 41 -3.15 -2.38 8.96
N PRO A 42 -3.65 -1.14 8.94
CA PRO A 42 -2.83 0.02 8.61
C PRO A 42 -1.79 0.24 9.70
N LEU A 43 -0.51 0.50 9.38
CA LEU A 43 0.54 0.72 10.39
C LEU A 43 1.03 2.18 10.41
N LYS A 44 0.10 3.12 10.16
CA LYS A 44 0.42 4.55 9.96
C LYS A 44 0.47 5.40 11.24
N SER A 45 0.16 4.82 12.40
CA SER A 45 0.23 5.52 13.69
C SER A 45 0.49 4.53 14.83
N GLU A 46 1.00 5.03 15.95
CA GLU A 46 1.26 4.22 17.15
C GLU A 46 0.01 3.45 17.60
N ARG A 47 -1.16 4.10 17.57
CA ARG A 47 -2.44 3.45 17.89
C ARG A 47 -2.72 2.25 16.98
N HIS A 48 -2.46 2.35 15.69
CA HIS A 48 -2.69 1.20 14.81
C HIS A 48 -1.65 0.08 15.02
N LEU A 49 -0.40 0.44 15.34
CA LEU A 49 0.63 -0.54 15.65
C LEU A 49 0.27 -1.34 16.91
N GLN A 50 -0.12 -0.67 17.98
CA GLN A 50 -0.56 -1.29 19.23
C GLN A 50 -1.76 -2.24 19.01
N ASN A 51 -2.72 -1.82 18.19
CA ASN A 51 -3.87 -2.65 17.82
C ASN A 51 -3.42 -3.92 17.08
N TYR A 52 -2.49 -3.80 16.13
CA TYR A 52 -1.96 -4.94 15.38
C TYR A 52 -1.16 -5.89 16.26
N GLU A 53 -0.28 -5.38 17.12
CA GLU A 53 0.49 -6.20 18.07
C GLU A 53 -0.42 -6.96 19.04
N SER A 54 -1.50 -6.32 19.50
CA SER A 54 -2.51 -6.97 20.35
C SER A 54 -3.25 -8.10 19.62
N LEU A 55 -3.51 -7.95 18.33
CA LEU A 55 -4.10 -9.01 17.49
C LEU A 55 -3.13 -10.17 17.29
N VAL A 56 -1.87 -9.88 16.95
CA VAL A 56 -0.83 -10.91 16.73
C VAL A 56 -0.48 -11.64 18.03
N GLY A 57 -0.39 -10.92 19.15
CA GLY A 57 -0.10 -11.50 20.47
C GLY A 57 -1.16 -12.49 20.96
N LYS A 58 -2.44 -12.25 20.64
CA LYS A 58 -3.55 -13.17 20.93
C LYS A 58 -3.48 -14.47 20.12
N GLY A 59 -2.94 -14.43 18.91
CA GLY A 59 -2.81 -15.60 18.03
C GLY A 59 -1.72 -16.61 18.42
N ARG A 60 -0.81 -16.26 19.35
CA ARG A 60 0.29 -17.14 19.80
C ARG A 60 -0.05 -18.00 21.02
N GLN A 61 -1.28 -17.88 21.55
CA GLN A 61 -1.74 -18.55 22.77
C GLN A 61 -2.84 -19.61 22.51
N GLY A 62 -3.08 -19.94 21.23
CA GLY A 62 -3.99 -21.01 20.80
C GLY A 62 -3.27 -22.19 20.18
#